data_AF-A0A934C975-F1
#
_entry.id   AF-A0A934C975-F1
#
_cell.length_a   1.000
_cell.length_b   1.000
_cell.length_c   1.000
_cell.angle_alpha   90.00
_cell.angle_beta   90.00
_cell.angle_gamma   90.00
#
_symmetry.space_group_name_H-M   'P 1'
#
loop_
_entity.id
_entity.type
_entity.pdbx_description
1 polymer ?
#
loop_
_entity_poly.entity_id
_entity_poly.type
_entity_poly.pdbx_seq_one_letter_code
_entity_poly.pdbx_strand_id
1 'polypeptide(L)'
;MKIVHKNNYTLPPTLENLCYTPAVPLIRSSEIGTYLYCRRAWWYRKQGVEPANQAELAAGTELHRRHGRQALASALTRTVGLILLMIALVMLVAYCSAQVL
;
A
#
# COMPACT_ATOMS: atom_id res chain seq x y z
N MET A 1 -16.29 -36.27 10.95
CA MET A 1 -16.80 -34.89 11.10
C MET A 1 -16.34 -34.36 12.46
N LYS A 2 -15.15 -33.73 12.56
CA LYS A 2 -14.70 -33.11 13.82
C LYS A 2 -15.16 -31.66 13.85
N ILE A 3 -15.99 -31.33 14.82
CA ILE A 3 -16.49 -29.99 15.10
C ILE A 3 -15.32 -29.15 15.58
N VAL A 4 -15.05 -28.05 14.88
CA VAL A 4 -14.02 -27.06 15.20
C VAL A 4 -14.38 -26.39 16.53
N HIS A 5 -13.43 -26.40 17.46
CA HIS A 5 -13.50 -25.69 18.75
C HIS A 5 -13.89 -24.22 18.51
N LYS A 6 -15.06 -23.79 19.04
CA LYS A 6 -15.36 -22.37 19.21
C LYS A 6 -14.48 -21.88 20.36
N ASN A 7 -13.44 -21.12 20.07
CA ASN A 7 -12.72 -20.38 21.10
C ASN A 7 -13.65 -19.30 21.67
N ASN A 8 -13.88 -19.37 22.99
CA ASN A 8 -14.56 -18.34 23.78
C ASN A 8 -13.63 -17.13 23.93
N TYR A 9 -13.69 -16.21 22.97
CA TYR A 9 -13.11 -14.88 23.14
C TYR A 9 -14.18 -13.97 23.76
N THR A 10 -14.18 -13.85 25.07
CA THR A 10 -14.85 -12.76 25.77
C THR A 10 -14.21 -11.45 25.32
N LEU A 11 -14.96 -10.58 24.64
CA LEU A 11 -14.47 -9.25 24.25
C LEU A 11 -14.26 -8.40 25.51
N PRO A 12 -13.05 -7.90 25.81
CA PRO A 12 -12.86 -6.93 26.87
C PRO A 12 -13.49 -5.57 26.47
N PRO A 13 -14.01 -4.79 27.43
CA PRO A 13 -14.80 -3.57 27.19
C PRO A 13 -14.01 -2.36 26.65
N THR A 14 -12.74 -2.52 26.26
CA THR A 14 -11.87 -1.43 25.80
C THR A 14 -11.27 -1.73 24.42
N LEU A 15 -12.13 -1.71 23.40
CA LEU A 15 -11.76 -1.87 21.99
C LEU A 15 -10.97 -0.68 21.40
N GLU A 16 -10.70 0.38 22.16
CA GLU A 16 -10.01 1.58 21.66
C GLU A 16 -8.53 1.34 21.27
N ASN A 17 -7.90 0.24 21.73
CA ASN A 17 -6.45 0.03 21.56
C ASN A 17 -6.05 -1.32 20.93
N LEU A 18 -6.99 -2.04 20.29
CA LEU A 18 -6.75 -3.40 19.77
C LEU A 18 -5.59 -3.45 18.75
N CYS A 19 -5.37 -2.37 17.98
CA CYS A 19 -4.33 -2.28 16.96
C CYS A 19 -2.89 -2.14 17.50
N TYR A 20 -2.69 -1.88 18.80
CA TYR A 20 -1.34 -1.70 19.40
C TYR A 20 -0.89 -2.88 20.27
N THR A 21 -1.73 -3.92 20.41
CA THR A 21 -1.35 -5.12 21.16
C THR A 21 -0.50 -6.06 20.29
N PRO A 22 0.69 -6.48 20.73
CA PRO A 22 1.59 -7.34 19.95
C PRO A 22 1.07 -8.78 19.74
N ALA A 23 -0.12 -9.11 20.24
CA ALA A 23 -0.71 -10.44 20.17
C ALA A 23 -1.65 -10.66 18.97
N VAL A 24 -1.97 -9.63 18.17
CA VAL A 24 -2.78 -9.81 16.97
C VAL A 24 -1.88 -10.24 15.81
N PRO A 25 -2.19 -11.35 15.11
CA PRO A 25 -1.44 -11.77 13.93
C PRO A 25 -1.41 -10.64 12.89
N LEU A 26 -0.20 -10.23 12.45
CA LEU A 26 -0.03 -9.21 11.43
C LEU A 26 -0.74 -9.64 10.14
N ILE A 27 -1.69 -8.84 9.68
CA ILE A 27 -2.38 -9.05 8.40
C ILE A 27 -1.74 -8.14 7.35
N ARG A 28 -1.22 -8.73 6.27
CA ARG A 28 -0.66 -7.96 5.14
C ARG A 28 -1.79 -7.38 4.29
N SER A 29 -1.54 -6.25 3.63
CA SER A 29 -2.49 -5.65 2.68
C SER A 29 -2.93 -6.63 1.59
N SER A 30 -2.01 -7.47 1.11
CA SER A 30 -2.29 -8.53 0.13
C SER A 30 -3.24 -9.61 0.67
N GLU A 31 -3.24 -9.88 1.98
CA GLU A 31 -4.18 -10.83 2.59
C GLU A 31 -5.62 -10.30 2.59
N ILE A 32 -5.81 -8.99 2.79
CA ILE A 32 -7.12 -8.34 2.71
C ILE A 32 -7.68 -8.51 1.29
N GLY A 33 -6.89 -8.20 0.26
CA GLY A 33 -7.29 -8.40 -1.13
C GLY A 33 -7.63 -9.87 -1.44
N THR A 34 -6.87 -10.81 -0.88
CA THR A 34 -7.16 -12.25 -0.99
C THR A 34 -8.50 -12.60 -0.39
N TYR A 35 -8.78 -12.10 0.82
CA TYR A 35 -9.98 -12.41 1.56
C TYR A 35 -11.22 -11.88 0.84
N LEU A 36 -11.14 -10.63 0.33
CA LEU A 36 -12.19 -10.00 -0.46
C LEU A 36 -12.46 -10.73 -1.77
N TYR A 37 -11.42 -11.21 -2.45
CA TYR A 37 -11.56 -12.02 -3.66
C TYR A 37 -12.15 -13.41 -3.36
N CYS A 38 -11.54 -14.15 -2.43
CA CYS A 38 -11.99 -15.48 -2.01
C CYS A 38 -11.51 -15.83 -0.59
N ARG A 39 -12.46 -15.85 0.36
CA ARG A 39 -12.21 -16.24 1.75
C ARG A 39 -11.59 -17.63 1.91
N ARG A 40 -11.97 -18.59 1.06
CA ARG A 40 -11.42 -19.96 1.08
C ARG A 40 -9.96 -19.99 0.64
N ALA A 41 -9.62 -19.25 -0.41
CA ALA A 41 -8.23 -19.14 -0.88
C ALA A 41 -7.35 -18.45 0.18
N TRP A 42 -7.87 -17.44 0.87
CA TRP A 42 -7.20 -16.82 2.01
C TRP A 42 -6.92 -17.82 3.14
N TRP A 43 -7.91 -18.65 3.50
CA TRP A 43 -7.75 -19.69 4.53
C TRP A 43 -6.71 -20.76 4.11
N TYR A 44 -6.65 -21.13 2.83
CA TYR A 44 -5.61 -22.03 2.32
C TYR A 44 -4.23 -21.41 2.39
N ARG A 45 -4.09 -20.14 2.03
CA ARG A 45 -2.82 -19.41 2.20
C ARG A 45 -2.36 -19.35 3.66
N LYS A 46 -3.29 -19.15 4.61
CA LYS A 46 -2.97 -19.20 6.06
C LYS A 46 -2.44 -20.57 6.51
N GLN A 47 -2.79 -21.65 5.82
CA GLN A 47 -2.30 -23.01 6.09
C GLN A 47 -0.99 -23.34 5.33
N GLY A 48 -0.42 -22.39 4.58
CA GLY A 48 0.79 -22.62 3.78
C GLY A 48 0.52 -23.39 2.47
N VAL A 49 -0.74 -23.47 2.02
CA VAL A 49 -1.06 -24.06 0.73
C VAL A 49 -0.71 -23.07 -0.37
N GLU A 50 0.18 -23.49 -1.26
CA GLU A 50 0.59 -22.67 -2.39
C GLU A 50 -0.54 -22.54 -3.43
N PRO A 51 -0.72 -21.34 -4.01
CA PRO A 51 -1.71 -21.12 -5.04
C PRO A 51 -1.29 -21.79 -6.35
N ALA A 52 -2.26 -22.31 -7.11
CA ALA A 52 -1.98 -22.93 -8.41
C ALA A 52 -1.49 -21.92 -9.47
N ASN A 53 -1.81 -20.64 -9.32
CA ASN A 53 -1.52 -19.58 -10.30
C ASN A 53 -0.20 -18.84 -10.03
N GLN A 54 0.88 -19.56 -9.72
CA GLN A 54 2.18 -18.95 -9.40
C GLN A 54 2.74 -18.09 -10.54
N ALA A 55 2.56 -18.53 -11.79
CA ALA A 55 3.02 -17.78 -12.96
C ALA A 55 2.35 -16.40 -13.05
N GLU A 56 1.03 -16.35 -12.85
CA GLU A 56 0.25 -15.11 -12.84
C GLU A 56 0.66 -14.18 -11.69
N LEU A 57 0.92 -14.74 -10.50
CA LEU A 57 1.39 -13.97 -9.34
C LEU A 57 2.78 -13.37 -9.58
N ALA A 58 3.70 -14.12 -10.16
CA ALA A 58 5.03 -13.63 -10.52
C ALA A 58 4.94 -12.54 -11.61
N ALA A 59 4.12 -12.75 -12.63
CA ALA A 59 3.88 -11.77 -13.69
C ALA A 59 3.28 -10.46 -13.14
N GLY A 60 2.26 -10.57 -12.27
CA GLY A 60 1.66 -9.41 -11.60
C GLY A 60 2.66 -8.66 -10.72
N THR A 61 3.51 -9.37 -9.99
CA THR A 61 4.55 -8.78 -9.15
C THR A 61 5.58 -8.00 -9.99
N GLU A 62 6.03 -8.56 -11.10
CA GLU A 62 6.96 -7.88 -12.00
C GLU A 62 6.32 -6.65 -12.67
N LEU A 63 5.04 -6.75 -13.07
CA LEU A 63 4.29 -5.61 -13.60
C LEU A 63 4.19 -4.47 -12.57
N HIS A 64 3.82 -4.78 -11.32
CA HIS A 64 3.77 -3.78 -10.24
C HIS A 64 5.15 -3.17 -9.96
N ARG A 65 6.23 -3.96 -10.03
CA ARG A 65 7.59 -3.44 -9.86
C ARG A 65 7.98 -2.48 -10.97
N ARG A 66 7.66 -2.80 -12.23
CA ARG A 66 7.89 -1.91 -13.39
C ARG A 66 7.08 -0.62 -13.26
N HIS A 67 5.79 -0.73 -12.94
CA HIS A 67 4.93 0.42 -12.72
C HIS A 67 5.42 1.30 -11.57
N GLY A 68 5.85 0.70 -10.45
CA GLY A 68 6.40 1.44 -9.31
C GLY A 68 7.64 2.27 -9.68
N ARG A 69 8.52 1.73 -10.54
CA ARG A 69 9.66 2.49 -11.08
C ARG A 69 9.23 3.69 -11.93
N GLN A 70 8.22 3.50 -12.78
CA GLN A 70 7.66 4.57 -13.61
C GLN A 70 6.99 5.65 -12.75
N ALA A 71 6.22 5.25 -11.72
CA ALA A 71 5.59 6.15 -10.79
C ALA A 71 6.63 7.00 -10.03
N LEU A 72 7.73 6.40 -9.58
CA LEU A 72 8.83 7.12 -8.93
C LEU A 72 9.49 8.12 -9.87
N ALA A 73 9.80 7.71 -11.11
CA ALA A 73 10.37 8.60 -12.12
C ALA A 73 9.43 9.78 -12.44
N SER A 74 8.13 9.53 -12.54
CA SER A 74 7.11 10.57 -12.72
C SER A 74 7.05 11.53 -11.53
N ALA A 75 7.11 11.02 -10.31
CA ALA A 75 7.13 11.86 -9.12
C ALA A 75 8.37 12.76 -9.06
N LEU A 76 9.55 12.22 -9.38
CA LEU A 76 10.80 12.99 -9.42
C LEU A 76 10.78 14.08 -10.49
N THR A 77 10.38 13.74 -11.72
CA THR A 77 10.30 14.70 -12.83
C THR A 77 9.28 15.80 -12.55
N ARG A 78 8.13 15.46 -11.95
CA ARG A 78 7.14 16.43 -11.50
C ARG A 78 7.72 17.38 -10.44
N THR A 79 8.43 16.86 -9.44
CA THR A 79 9.07 17.68 -8.40
C THR A 79 10.10 18.64 -8.99
N VAL A 80 10.96 18.16 -9.89
CA VAL A 80 11.93 19.01 -10.60
C VAL A 80 11.22 20.10 -11.41
N GLY A 81 10.18 19.75 -12.16
CA GLY A 81 9.39 20.72 -12.93
C GLY A 81 8.76 21.80 -12.06
N LEU A 82 8.22 21.44 -10.89
CA LEU A 82 7.65 22.39 -9.94
C LEU A 82 8.72 23.31 -9.34
N ILE A 83 9.91 22.79 -9.02
CA ILE A 83 11.03 23.62 -8.53
C ILE A 83 11.45 24.64 -9.60
N LEU A 84 11.65 24.19 -10.85
CA LEU A 84 12.01 25.07 -11.95
C LEU A 84 10.95 26.14 -12.21
N LEU A 85 9.67 25.76 -12.16
CA LEU A 85 8.57 26.71 -12.27
C LEU A 85 8.61 27.77 -11.17
N MET A 86 8.83 27.37 -9.92
CA MET A 86 8.95 28.32 -8.80
C MET A 86 10.12 29.28 -8.98
N ILE A 87 11.28 28.79 -9.42
CA ILE A 87 12.45 29.63 -9.73
C ILE A 87 12.10 30.63 -10.83
N ALA A 88 11.48 30.19 -11.92
CA ALA A 88 11.08 31.06 -13.02
C ALA A 88 10.11 32.16 -12.56
N LEU A 89 9.14 31.83 -11.72
CA LEU A 89 8.20 32.80 -11.15
C LEU A 89 8.90 33.83 -10.26
N VAL A 90 9.82 33.41 -9.39
CA VAL A 90 10.59 34.32 -8.54
C VAL A 90 11.45 35.27 -9.38
N MET A 91 12.15 34.74 -10.39
CA MET A 91 12.96 35.55 -11.30
C MET A 91 12.11 36.55 -12.10
N LEU A 92 10.93 36.12 -12.57
CA LEU A 92 9.99 36.99 -13.26
C LEU A 92 9.51 38.14 -12.35
N VAL A 93 9.12 37.83 -11.12
CA VAL A 93 8.69 38.84 -10.14
C VAL A 93 9.82 39.82 -9.83
N ALA A 94 11.04 39.32 -9.61
CA ALA A 94 12.20 40.16 -9.35
C ALA A 94 12.51 41.09 -10.53
N TYR A 95 12.46 40.57 -11.76
CA TYR A 95 12.64 41.36 -12.98
C TYR A 95 11.58 42.45 -13.12
N CYS A 96 10.30 42.10 -12.97
CA CYS A 96 9.22 43.08 -13.05
C CYS A 96 9.34 44.16 -11.96
N SER A 97 9.74 43.76 -10.74
CA SER A 97 9.93 44.70 -9.64
C SER A 97 11.08 45.68 -9.93
N ALA A 98 12.18 45.20 -10.52
CA ALA A 98 13.33 46.02 -10.87
C ALA A 98 13.06 46.99 -12.04
N GLN A 99 12.07 46.72 -12.89
CA GLN A 99 11.69 47.61 -14.00
C GLN A 99 10.69 48.70 -13.60
N VAL A 100 9.97 48.51 -12.50
CA VAL A 100 8.94 49.44 -12.01
C VAL A 100 9.51 50.46 -11.02
N LEU A 101 10.58 50.10 -10.30
CA LEU A 101 11.28 50.96 -9.35
C LEU A 101 12.34 51.83 -10.06
#